data_AF-G9HHC2-F1
#
_entry.id   AF-G9HHC2-F1
#
_cell.length_a   1.000
_cell.length_b   1.000
_cell.length_c   1.000
_cell.angle_alpha   90.00
_cell.angle_beta   90.00
_cell.angle_gamma   90.00
#
_symmetry.space_group_name_H-M   'P 1'
#
loop_
_entity.id
_entity.type
_entity.pdbx_description
1 polymer ?
#
loop_
_entity_poly.entity_id
_entity_poly.type
_entity_poly.pdbx_seq_one_letter_code
_entity_poly.pdbx_strand_id
1 'polypeptide(L)' 'IAEVERSLRVLDGAVLVISAVEGVQAQAVVLMRALQRLAV' A
#
# COMPACT_ATOMS: atom_id res chain seq x y z
N ILE A 1 5.48 1.22 9.15
CA ILE A 1 5.13 0.04 8.31
C ILE A 1 4.29 -0.98 9.09
N ALA A 2 4.74 -1.45 10.27
CA ALA A 2 4.05 -2.52 11.01
C ALA A 2 2.56 -2.24 11.33
N GLU A 3 2.21 -1.01 11.71
CA GLU A 3 0.81 -0.63 11.96
C GLU A 3 -0.02 -0.62 10.67
N VAL A 4 0.52 -0.06 9.58
CA VAL A 4 -0.12 -0.06 8.25
C VAL A 4 -0.40 -1.47 7.77
N GLU A 5 0.58 -2.38 7.85
CA GLU A 5 0.39 -3.78 7.46
C GLU A 5 -0.64 -4.49 8.33
N ARG A 6 -0.72 -4.16 9.62
CA ARG A 6 -1.72 -4.72 10.52
C ARG A 6 -3.12 -4.25 10.16
N SER A 7 -3.30 -2.97 9.86
CA SER A 7 -4.57 -2.40 9.44
C SER A 7 -5.02 -2.96 8.09
N LEU A 8 -4.11 -3.17 7.13
CA LEU A 8 -4.45 -3.75 5.83
C LEU A 8 -5.01 -5.19 5.92
N ARG A 9 -4.68 -5.96 6.97
CA ARG A 9 -5.15 -7.35 7.14
C ARG A 9 -6.62 -7.48 7.51
N VAL A 10 -7.28 -6.39 7.91
CA VAL A 10 -8.68 -6.39 8.36
C VAL A 10 -9.62 -5.64 7.41
N LEU A 11 -9.08 -5.14 6.29
CA LEU A 11 -9.85 -4.42 5.28
C LEU A 11 -10.20 -5.34 4.12
N ASP A 12 -11.39 -5.18 3.56
CA ASP A 12 -11.82 -5.90 2.34
C ASP A 12 -11.18 -5.34 1.06
N GLY A 13 -10.55 -4.16 1.16
CA GLY A 13 -9.87 -3.51 0.04
C GLY A 13 -9.12 -2.25 0.48
N ALA A 14 -8.21 -1.78 -0.37
CA ALA A 14 -7.46 -0.56 -0.14
C ALA A 14 -7.13 0.17 -1.46
N VAL A 15 -7.00 1.49 -1.40
CA VAL A 15 -6.64 2.32 -2.55
C VAL A 15 -5.25 2.90 -2.34
N LEU A 16 -4.33 2.61 -3.26
CA LEU A 16 -3.01 3.25 -3.31
C LEU A 16 -3.10 4.52 -4.15
N VAL A 17 -2.95 5.68 -3.51
CA VAL A 17 -2.92 6.99 -4.20
C VAL A 17 -1.48 7.36 -4.51
N ILE A 18 -1.21 7.70 -5.77
CA ILE A 18 0.11 8.16 -6.24
C ILE A 18 0.01 9.61 -6.66
N SER A 19 0.98 10.42 -6.24
CA SER A 19 1.07 11.79 -6.74
C SER A 19 1.59 11.81 -8.18
N ALA A 20 0.91 12.58 -9.03
CA ALA A 20 1.35 12.80 -10.40
C ALA A 20 2.59 13.71 -10.50
N VAL A 21 2.87 14.50 -9.46
CA VAL A 21 4.00 15.45 -9.45
C VAL A 21 5.28 14.75 -8.97
N GLU A 22 5.22 14.06 -7.83
CA GLU A 22 6.37 13.36 -7.25
C GLU A 22 6.58 11.96 -7.85
N GLY A 23 5.56 11.37 -8.47
CA GLY A 23 5.62 10.02 -9.04
C GLY A 23 5.73 8.92 -7.98
N VAL A 24 6.34 7.79 -8.36
CA VAL A 24 6.48 6.62 -7.47
C VAL A 24 7.69 6.78 -6.56
N GLN A 25 7.45 6.75 -5.25
CA GLN A 25 8.47 6.81 -4.22
C GLN A 25 8.79 5.43 -3.64
N ALA A 26 9.93 5.29 -2.96
CA ALA A 26 10.35 4.01 -2.37
C ALA A 26 9.30 3.42 -1.41
N GLN A 27 8.62 4.25 -0.61
CA GLN A 27 7.54 3.82 0.27
C GLN A 27 6.33 3.27 -0.51
N ALA A 28 5.97 3.88 -1.64
CA ALA A 28 4.85 3.44 -2.47
C ALA A 28 5.09 2.03 -3.03
N VAL A 29 6.34 1.69 -3.39
CA VAL A 29 6.70 0.32 -3.83
C VAL A 29 6.51 -0.70 -2.70
N VAL A 30 6.85 -0.34 -1.46
CA VAL A 30 6.66 -1.23 -0.30
C VAL A 30 5.17 -1.48 -0.04
N LEU A 31 4.34 -0.44 -0.09
CA LEU A 31 2.88 -0.56 0.04
C LEU A 31 2.28 -1.38 -1.10
N MET A 32 2.68 -1.13 -2.35
CA MET A 32 2.22 -1.89 -3.52
C MET A 32 2.47 -3.40 -3.35
N ARG A 33 3.67 -3.77 -2.90
CA ARG A 33 3.99 -5.19 -2.61
C ARG A 33 3.17 -5.74 -1.44
N ALA A 34 2.82 -4.93 -0.45
CA ALA A 34 1.98 -5.36 0.66
C ALA A 34 0.54 -5.65 0.20
N LEU A 35 -0.03 -4.78 -0.63
CA LEU A 35 -1.36 -4.97 -1.24
C LEU A 35 -1.39 -6.23 -2.12
N GLN A 36 -0.39 -6.40 -2.99
CA GLN A 36 -0.23 -7.60 -3.82
C GLN A 36 -0.17 -8.90 -3.00
N ARG A 37 0.53 -8.89 -1.85
CA ARG A 37 0.61 -10.06 -0.95
C ARG A 37 -0.72 -10.39 -0.27
N LEU A 38 -1.56 -9.38 -0.03
CA LEU A 38 -2.88 -9.54 0.58
C LEU A 38 -3.97 -9.87 -0.45
N ALA A 39 -3.62 -9.88 -1.74
CA ALA A 39 -4.53 -10.10 -2.86
C ALA A 39 -5.71 -9.10 -2.86
N VAL A 40 -5.44 -7.86 -2.45
CA VAL A 40 -6.36 -6.71 -2.50
C VAL A 40 -5.87 -5.63 -3.45
#